data_AF-A0A5Q4FXH0-F1
#
_entry.id   AF-A0A5Q4FXH0-F1
#
_cell.length_a   1.000
_cell.length_b   1.000
_cell.length_c   1.000
_cell.angle_alpha   90.00
_cell.angle_beta   90.00
_cell.angle_gamma   90.00
#
_symmetry.space_group_name_H-M   'P 1'
#
loop_
_entity.id
_entity.type
_entity.pdbx_description
1 polymer ?
#
loop_
_entity_poly.entity_id
_entity_poly.type
_entity_poly.pdbx_seq_one_letter_code
_entity_poly.pdbx_strand_id
1 'polypeptide(L)' 'MQGYGRVRSRHMNPINQRPICPVARSYPPMPAAPSPGDVAPSLELPDLNGVTTALGDLAGRPVLVSFLRHAG' A
#
# COMPACT_ATOMS: atom_id res chain seq x y z
N MET A 1 2.25 -18.57 -59.50
CA MET A 1 2.18 -20.04 -59.38
C MET A 1 1.92 -20.40 -57.93
N GLN A 2 1.00 -21.34 -57.71
CA GLN A 2 0.37 -21.69 -56.43
C GLN A 2 1.33 -22.43 -55.49
N GLY A 3 1.10 -22.27 -54.18
CA GLY A 3 1.79 -23.06 -53.14
C GLY A 3 1.03 -23.00 -51.82
N TYR A 4 -0.18 -23.56 -51.78
CA TYR A 4 -0.94 -23.72 -50.53
C TYR A 4 -0.35 -24.88 -49.71
N GLY A 5 0.42 -24.53 -48.68
CA GLY A 5 0.95 -25.47 -47.69
C GLY A 5 -0.10 -25.86 -46.66
N ARG A 6 -0.43 -27.15 -46.63
CA ARG A 6 -1.35 -27.82 -45.70
C ARG A 6 -0.84 -27.76 -44.25
N VAL A 7 -1.33 -26.82 -43.45
CA VAL A 7 -1.08 -26.83 -42.00
C VAL A 7 -2.04 -27.81 -41.34
N ARG A 8 -1.48 -28.91 -40.83
CA ARG A 8 -2.20 -29.90 -40.02
C ARG A 8 -2.77 -29.20 -38.78
N SER A 9 -4.10 -29.13 -38.69
CA SER A 9 -4.78 -28.78 -37.44
C SER A 9 -4.40 -29.81 -36.38
N ARG A 10 -3.44 -29.44 -35.53
CA ARG A 10 -3.20 -30.16 -34.28
C ARG A 10 -4.45 -29.96 -33.43
N HIS A 11 -5.14 -31.06 -33.16
CA HIS A 11 -6.17 -31.18 -32.15
C HIS A 11 -5.64 -30.57 -30.84
N MET A 12 -6.06 -29.34 -30.53
CA MET A 12 -5.67 -28.65 -29.29
C MET A 12 -6.55 -29.16 -28.15
N ASN A 13 -5.89 -29.71 -27.14
CA ASN A 13 -6.46 -30.16 -25.87
C ASN A 13 -6.96 -28.92 -25.07
N PRO A 14 -8.24 -28.86 -24.65
CA PRO A 14 -8.83 -27.66 -24.04
C PRO A 14 -8.56 -27.49 -22.52
N ILE A 15 -7.71 -28.31 -21.89
CA ILE A 15 -7.69 -28.41 -20.42
C ILE A 15 -6.87 -27.30 -19.72
N ASN A 16 -6.03 -26.53 -20.41
CA ASN A 16 -5.08 -25.61 -19.75
C ASN A 16 -5.40 -24.09 -19.82
N GLN A 17 -6.66 -23.70 -20.06
CA GLN A 17 -7.03 -22.27 -20.17
C GLN A 17 -7.81 -21.73 -18.96
N ARG A 18 -7.35 -21.97 -17.73
CA ARG A 18 -7.79 -21.12 -16.61
C ARG A 18 -6.88 -19.89 -16.57
N PRO A 19 -7.35 -18.68 -16.93
CA PRO A 19 -6.59 -17.48 -16.63
C PRO A 19 -6.44 -17.43 -15.12
N ILE A 20 -5.20 -17.54 -14.66
CA ILE A 20 -4.85 -17.29 -13.27
C ILE A 20 -5.10 -15.80 -13.10
N CYS A 21 -6.25 -15.42 -12.55
CA CYS A 21 -6.48 -14.03 -12.17
C CYS A 21 -5.33 -13.64 -11.22
N PRO A 22 -4.49 -12.65 -11.56
CA PRO A 22 -3.55 -12.14 -10.57
C PRO A 22 -4.41 -11.51 -9.48
N VAL A 23 -4.40 -12.09 -8.28
CA VAL A 23 -4.86 -11.39 -7.09
C VAL A 23 -3.89 -10.22 -6.91
N ALA A 24 -4.20 -9.10 -7.55
CA ALA A 24 -3.52 -7.84 -7.29
C ALA A 24 -3.76 -7.53 -5.81
N ARG A 25 -2.71 -7.62 -4.99
CA ARG A 25 -2.75 -7.09 -3.63
C ARG A 25 -3.03 -5.59 -3.74
N SER A 26 -4.29 -5.20 -3.56
CA SER A 26 -4.67 -3.81 -3.36
C SER A 26 -4.19 -3.40 -1.99
N TYR A 27 -3.07 -2.67 -1.92
CA TYR A 27 -2.72 -1.96 -0.69
C TYR A 27 -3.73 -0.82 -0.53
N PRO A 28 -4.24 -0.57 0.69
CA PRO A 28 -5.04 0.61 0.93
C PRO A 28 -4.21 1.84 0.52
N PRO A 29 -4.82 2.84 -0.13
CA PRO A 29 -4.12 4.07 -0.45
C PRO A 29 -3.56 4.65 0.85
N MET A 30 -2.28 5.02 0.84
CA MET A 30 -1.69 5.70 1.99
C MET A 30 -2.44 7.01 2.22
N PRO A 31 -2.78 7.35 3.48
CA PRO A 31 -3.39 8.63 3.79
C PRO A 31 -2.48 9.78 3.33
N ALA A 32 -3.09 10.86 2.86
CA ALA A 32 -2.37 12.05 2.42
C ALA A 32 -1.57 12.67 3.57
N ALA A 33 -0.45 13.31 3.25
CA ALA A 33 0.30 14.09 4.24
C ALA A 33 -0.54 15.29 4.71
N PRO A 34 -0.47 15.65 5.99
CA PRO A 34 -1.19 16.81 6.52
C PRO A 34 -0.66 18.11 5.91
N SER A 35 -1.57 19.07 5.67
CA SER A 35 -1.26 20.41 5.15
C SER A 35 -1.37 21.49 6.24
N PRO A 36 -0.72 22.65 6.07
CA PRO A 36 -0.88 23.76 7.01
C PRO A 36 -2.34 24.19 7.15
N GLY A 37 -2.83 24.31 8.38
CA GLY A 37 -4.22 24.65 8.69
C GLY A 37 -5.14 23.45 8.89
N ASP A 38 -4.71 22.24 8.50
CA ASP A 38 -5.44 21.02 8.85
C ASP A 38 -5.44 20.79 10.36
N VAL A 39 -6.49 20.12 10.84
CA VAL A 39 -6.49 19.56 12.18
C VAL A 39 -5.35 18.54 12.27
N ALA A 40 -4.56 18.60 13.35
CA ALA A 40 -3.47 17.64 13.57
C ALA A 40 -4.02 16.20 13.58
N PRO A 41 -3.31 15.23 12.98
CA PRO A 41 -3.74 13.85 12.96
C PRO A 41 -3.74 13.25 14.37
N SER A 42 -4.66 12.34 14.65
CA SER A 42 -4.62 11.54 15.86
C SER A 42 -3.38 10.65 15.84
N LEU A 43 -2.56 10.77 16.89
CA LEU A 43 -1.32 10.01 17.06
C LEU A 43 -1.20 9.61 18.53
N GLU A 44 -0.93 8.33 18.78
CA GLU A 44 -0.68 7.78 20.11
C GLU A 44 0.66 7.06 20.10
N LEU A 45 1.53 7.42 21.04
CA LEU A 45 2.87 6.83 21.16
C LEU A 45 3.21 6.60 22.63
N PRO A 46 3.95 5.51 22.95
CA PRO A 46 4.52 5.36 24.28
C PRO A 46 5.57 6.44 24.51
N ASP A 47 5.53 7.06 25.70
CA ASP A 47 6.57 7.95 26.17
C ASP A 47 7.80 7.17 26.65
N LEU A 48 8.80 7.88 27.17
CA LEU A 48 10.03 7.28 27.69
C LEU A 48 9.82 6.43 28.96
N ASN A 49 8.65 6.54 29.60
CA ASN A 49 8.25 5.75 30.76
C ASN A 49 7.36 4.55 30.36
N GLY A 50 7.06 4.38 29.07
CA GLY A 50 6.15 3.36 28.56
C GLY A 50 4.67 3.70 28.72
N VAL A 51 4.32 4.92 29.10
CA VAL A 51 2.94 5.39 29.18
C VAL A 51 2.49 5.90 27.81
N THR A 52 1.38 5.38 27.30
CA THR A 52 0.81 5.86 26.04
C THR A 52 0.32 7.30 26.21
N THR A 53 0.85 8.19 25.38
CA THR A 53 0.47 9.61 25.30
C THR A 53 -0.16 9.87 23.94
N ALA A 54 -1.33 10.50 23.93
CA ALA A 54 -1.94 10.99 22.70
C ALA A 54 -1.44 12.40 22.38
N LEU A 55 -1.29 12.72 21.09
CA LEU A 55 -0.95 14.09 20.65
C LEU A 55 -1.99 15.11 21.14
N GLY A 56 -3.26 14.70 21.27
CA GLY A 56 -4.34 15.52 21.81
C GLY A 56 -4.18 15.90 23.27
N ASP A 57 -3.47 15.10 24.08
CA ASP A 57 -3.23 15.39 25.50
C ASP A 57 -2.31 16.61 25.68
N LEU A 58 -1.58 17.00 24.64
CA LEU A 58 -0.68 18.15 24.61
C LEU A 58 -1.35 19.43 24.07
N ALA A 59 -2.67 19.41 23.85
CA ALA A 59 -3.42 20.55 23.35
C ALA A 59 -3.27 21.82 24.22
N GLY A 60 -3.37 22.98 23.58
CA GLY A 60 -3.16 24.28 24.25
C GLY A 60 -1.70 24.71 24.36
N ARG A 61 -0.77 23.93 23.80
CA ARG A 61 0.66 24.27 23.70
C ARG A 61 1.15 24.14 22.26
N PRO A 62 2.17 24.90 21.83
CA PRO A 62 2.89 24.61 20.59
C PRO A 62 3.61 23.26 20.72
N VAL A 63 3.40 22.35 19.78
CA VAL A 63 3.98 21.00 19.77
C VAL A 63 4.72 20.77 18.46
N LEU A 64 5.94 20.21 18.54
CA LEU A 64 6.73 19.75 17.39
C LEU A 64 6.80 18.24 17.41
N VAL A 65 6.38 17.59 16.32
CA VAL A 65 6.49 16.13 16.13
C VAL A 65 7.57 15.87 15.08
N SER A 66 8.54 15.02 15.41
CA SER A 66 9.66 14.67 14.52
C SER A 66 9.83 13.16 14.46
N PHE A 67 9.86 12.61 13.24
CA PHE A 67 10.11 11.19 13.00
C PHE A 67 11.56 10.98 12.59
N LEU A 68 12.29 10.20 13.38
CA LEU A 68 13.69 9.88 13.14
C LEU A 68 13.79 8.43 12.68
N ARG A 69 14.53 8.17 11.60
CA ARG A 69 14.93 6.80 11.24
C ARG A 69 16.12 6.40 12.10
N HIS A 70 16.01 5.28 12.80
CA HIS A 70 17.16 4.65 13.42
C HIS A 70 18.02 4.00 12.32
N ALA A 71 19.25 4.48 12.13
CA ALA A 71 20.25 3.79 11.33
C ALA A 71 20.85 2.69 12.21
N GLY A 72 20.54 1.42 11.88
CA GLY A 72 21.14 0.26 12.52
C GLY A 72 22.56 0.01 12.07
#